data_AF-A0A7R9THX0-F1
#
_entry.id   AF-A0A7R9THX0-F1
#
_cell.length_a   1.000
_cell.length_b   1.000
_cell.length_c   1.000
_cell.angle_alpha   90.00
_cell.angle_beta   90.00
_cell.angle_gamma   90.00
#
_symmetry.space_group_name_H-M   'P 1'
#
loop_
_entity.id
_entity.type
_entity.pdbx_description
1 polymer ?
#
loop_
_entity_poly.entity_id
_entity_poly.type
_entity_poly.pdbx_seq_one_letter_code
_entity_poly.pdbx_strand_id
1 'polypeptide(L)'
;EVTTSRLNLVDLAGSERLSKTNATGERLREARHINKSLSALGNCLNALAEKQQSATESKTAAKHAAHVPFRDCKLTHILSPCLGGDSKTLMFVHAGPAASDASESACTLEFASRVRNVSVTAARKNNLTAGGG
;
A
#
# COMPACT_ATOMS: atom_id res chain seq x y z
N GLU A 1 27.96 13.72 -13.08
CA GLU A 1 26.52 13.55 -12.76
C GLU A 1 26.42 12.49 -11.67
N VAL A 2 25.75 12.77 -10.56
CA VAL A 2 25.58 11.81 -9.45
C VAL A 2 24.12 11.36 -9.43
N THR A 3 23.88 10.05 -9.45
CA THR A 3 22.54 9.47 -9.34
C THR A 3 22.36 8.87 -7.96
N THR A 4 21.24 9.17 -7.30
CA THR A 4 20.86 8.57 -6.02
C THR A 4 19.63 7.70 -6.21
N SER A 5 19.71 6.44 -5.76
CA SER A 5 18.60 5.49 -5.77
C SER A 5 18.29 4.98 -4.36
N ARG A 6 17.02 4.66 -4.10
CA ARG A 6 16.59 4.02 -2.86
C ARG A 6 15.85 2.72 -3.17
N LEU A 7 16.30 1.62 -2.57
CA LEU A 7 15.59 0.34 -2.58
C LEU A 7 14.92 0.14 -1.22
N ASN A 8 13.63 -0.18 -1.23
CA ASN A 8 12.89 -0.55 -0.03
C ASN A 8 12.47 -2.02 -0.15
N LEU A 9 12.92 -2.86 0.78
CA LEU A 9 12.47 -4.24 0.93
C LEU A 9 11.60 -4.29 2.19
N VAL A 10 10.32 -4.61 2.01
CA VAL A 10 9.30 -4.48 3.06
C VAL A 10 8.66 -5.84 3.29
N ASP A 11 8.76 -6.32 4.53
CA ASP A 11 8.06 -7.52 5.00
C ASP A 11 6.89 -7.08 5.91
N LEU A 12 5.67 -7.44 5.52
CA LEU A 12 4.45 -7.03 6.22
C LEU A 12 3.93 -8.17 7.09
N ALA A 13 3.36 -7.82 8.25
CA ALA A 13 2.64 -8.77 9.07
C ALA A 13 1.37 -9.31 8.36
N GLY A 14 0.84 -10.42 8.86
CA GLY A 14 -0.34 -11.11 8.29
C GLY A 14 -1.66 -10.38 8.54
N SER A 15 -2.64 -10.60 7.66
CA SER A 15 -4.00 -10.05 7.75
C SER A 15 -5.00 -11.00 8.42
N GLU A 16 -4.52 -11.87 9.32
CA GLU A 16 -5.33 -12.95 9.88
C GLU A 16 -6.57 -12.45 10.64
N ARG A 17 -7.66 -13.22 10.54
CA ARG A 17 -8.91 -12.88 11.22
C ARG A 17 -8.80 -13.20 12.71
N LEU A 18 -9.11 -12.21 13.55
CA LEU A 18 -9.13 -12.38 15.02
C LEU A 18 -10.05 -13.52 15.48
N SER A 19 -11.14 -13.82 14.74
CA SER A 19 -12.05 -14.92 15.07
C SER A 19 -11.46 -16.31 14.81
N LYS A 20 -10.42 -16.42 13.98
CA LYS A 20 -9.68 -17.66 13.73
C LYS A 20 -8.47 -17.80 14.64
N THR A 21 -8.11 -16.75 15.37
CA THR A 21 -7.00 -16.79 16.31
C THR A 21 -7.53 -17.02 17.72
N ASN A 22 -6.91 -17.94 18.46
CA ASN A 22 -7.13 -18.08 19.90
C ASN A 22 -6.29 -17.05 20.69
N ALA A 23 -6.03 -15.89 20.07
CA ALA A 23 -5.18 -14.85 20.63
C ALA A 23 -5.89 -14.14 21.77
N THR A 24 -5.23 -14.01 22.91
CA THR A 24 -5.73 -13.31 24.09
C THR A 24 -4.71 -12.27 24.58
N GLY A 25 -5.15 -11.36 25.47
CA GLY A 25 -4.29 -10.35 26.07
C GLY A 25 -3.50 -9.52 25.06
N GLU A 26 -2.18 -9.46 25.24
CA GLU A 26 -1.29 -8.69 24.37
C GLU A 26 -1.26 -9.20 22.92
N ARG A 27 -1.42 -10.51 22.69
CA ARG A 27 -1.43 -11.05 21.31
C ARG A 27 -2.67 -10.59 20.54
N LEU A 28 -3.82 -10.51 21.21
CA LEU A 28 -5.04 -9.95 20.61
C LEU A 28 -4.88 -8.47 20.31
N ARG A 29 -4.22 -7.72 21.21
CA ARG A 29 -3.93 -6.31 21.03
C ARG A 29 -3.01 -6.10 19.84
N GLU A 30 -1.94 -6.88 19.71
CA GLU A 30 -1.01 -6.85 18.59
C GLU A 30 -1.74 -7.15 17.26
N ALA A 31 -2.50 -8.24 17.19
CA ALA A 31 -3.25 -8.63 15.99
C ALA A 31 -4.26 -7.55 15.55
N ARG A 32 -4.84 -6.80 16.50
CA ARG A 32 -5.67 -5.63 16.17
C ARG A 32 -4.86 -4.49 15.55
N HIS A 33 -3.66 -4.21 16.06
CA HIS A 33 -2.80 -3.17 15.50
C HIS A 33 -2.29 -3.54 14.10
N ILE A 34 -1.94 -4.81 13.89
CA ILE A 34 -1.58 -5.35 12.57
C ILE A 34 -2.73 -5.15 11.58
N ASN A 35 -3.93 -5.62 11.92
CA ASN A 35 -5.09 -5.46 11.04
C ASN A 35 -5.44 -3.99 10.77
N LYS A 36 -5.25 -3.11 11.76
CA LYS A 36 -5.46 -1.66 11.59
C LYS A 36 -4.50 -1.05 10.57
N SER A 37 -3.20 -1.37 10.64
CA SER A 37 -2.21 -0.82 9.72
C SER A 37 -2.38 -1.36 8.29
N LEU A 38 -2.71 -2.64 8.14
CA LEU A 38 -3.00 -3.25 6.83
C LEU A 38 -4.29 -2.70 6.22
N SER A 39 -5.32 -2.44 7.03
CA SER A 39 -6.55 -1.78 6.57
C SER A 39 -6.28 -0.36 6.09
N ALA A 40 -5.48 0.41 6.82
CA ALA A 40 -5.06 1.76 6.40
C ALA A 40 -4.29 1.73 5.08
N LEU A 41 -3.44 0.72 4.87
CA LEU A 41 -2.76 0.49 3.58
C LEU A 41 -3.75 0.24 2.44
N GLY A 42 -4.75 -0.62 2.68
CA GLY A 42 -5.83 -0.86 1.71
C GLY A 42 -6.61 0.41 1.36
N ASN A 43 -6.94 1.23 2.36
CA ASN A 43 -7.65 2.50 2.15
C ASN A 43 -6.82 3.48 1.31
N CYS A 44 -5.50 3.56 1.53
CA CYS A 44 -4.62 4.40 0.73
C CYS A 44 -4.59 3.95 -0.74
N LEU A 45 -4.47 2.64 -0.98
CA LEU A 45 -4.44 2.07 -2.33
C LEU A 45 -5.75 2.29 -3.07
N ASN A 46 -6.89 2.10 -2.41
CA ASN A 46 -8.21 2.35 -3.01
C ASN A 46 -8.37 3.83 -3.39
N ALA A 47 -8.04 4.74 -2.47
CA ALA A 47 -8.12 6.19 -2.74
C ALA A 47 -7.17 6.62 -3.88
N LEU A 48 -6.00 5.97 -4.01
CA LEU A 48 -5.09 6.20 -5.14
C LEU A 48 -5.70 5.75 -6.47
N ALA A 49 -6.28 4.55 -6.52
CA ALA A 49 -6.92 4.03 -7.73
C ALA A 49 -8.08 4.93 -8.19
N GLU A 50 -8.96 5.33 -7.27
CA GLU A 50 -10.09 6.24 -7.56
C GLU A 50 -9.61 7.61 -8.07
N LYS A 51 -8.57 8.16 -7.45
CA LYS A 51 -7.97 9.43 -7.87
C LYS A 51 -7.37 9.35 -9.28
N GLN A 52 -6.81 8.20 -9.65
CA GLN A 52 -6.21 8.00 -10.98
C GLN A 52 -7.27 7.78 -12.07
N GLN A 53 -8.34 7.07 -11.75
CA GLN A 53 -9.48 6.88 -12.64
C GLN A 53 -10.15 8.22 -12.96
N SER A 54 -10.48 9.01 -11.94
CA SER A 54 -11.08 10.35 -12.12
C SER A 54 -10.19 11.32 -12.90
N ALA A 55 -8.87 11.20 -12.80
CA ALA A 55 -7.94 12.02 -13.58
C ALA A 55 -7.91 11.68 -15.07
N THR A 56 -8.30 10.46 -15.45
CA THR A 56 -8.37 10.02 -16.85
C THR A 56 -9.62 10.58 -17.55
N GLU A 57 -10.71 10.78 -16.81
CA GLU A 57 -11.97 11.30 -17.33
C GLU A 57 -11.98 12.83 -17.46
N SER A 58 -11.39 13.55 -16.49
CA SER A 58 -11.30 15.02 -16.55
C SER A 58 -10.22 15.59 -15.63
N LYS A 59 -9.45 16.55 -16.15
CA LYS A 59 -8.47 17.32 -15.35
C LYS A 59 -9.11 18.13 -14.22
N THR A 60 -10.37 18.57 -14.34
CA THR A 60 -11.08 19.27 -13.26
C THR A 60 -11.60 18.30 -12.20
N ALA A 61 -12.00 17.08 -12.59
CA ALA A 61 -12.39 16.03 -11.64
C ALA A 61 -11.21 15.56 -10.78
N ALA A 62 -10.00 15.47 -11.36
CA ALA A 62 -8.76 15.16 -10.63
C ALA A 62 -8.48 16.12 -9.45
N LYS A 63 -8.88 17.39 -9.59
CA LYS A 63 -8.68 18.42 -8.57
C LYS A 63 -9.65 18.28 -7.39
N HIS A 64 -10.80 17.62 -7.61
CA HIS A 64 -11.79 17.31 -6.58
C HIS A 64 -11.71 15.87 -6.06
N ALA A 65 -10.76 15.07 -6.56
CA ALA A 65 -10.54 13.71 -6.07
C ALA A 65 -10.15 13.71 -4.59
N ALA A 66 -10.68 12.73 -3.85
CA ALA A 66 -10.48 12.61 -2.41
C ALA A 66 -8.99 12.54 -2.03
N HIS A 67 -8.68 13.11 -0.86
CA HIS A 67 -7.34 13.07 -0.28
C HIS A 67 -6.94 11.62 0.07
N VAL A 68 -5.73 11.20 -0.30
CA VAL A 68 -5.19 9.87 0.03
C VAL A 68 -4.67 9.85 1.48
N PRO A 69 -5.19 8.99 2.37
CA PRO A 69 -4.95 9.05 3.81
C PRO A 69 -3.61 8.43 4.26
N PHE A 70 -2.49 8.85 3.66
CA PHE A 70 -1.16 8.34 4.03
C PHE A 70 -0.77 8.60 5.49
N ARG A 71 -1.49 9.48 6.20
CA ARG A 71 -1.19 9.83 7.60
C ARG A 71 -1.94 8.98 8.63
N ASP A 72 -2.82 8.08 8.21
CA ASP A 72 -3.64 7.25 9.12
C ASP A 72 -2.80 6.30 9.98
N CYS A 73 -1.65 5.84 9.48
CA CYS A 73 -0.70 5.09 10.29
C CYS A 73 0.76 5.29 9.82
N LYS A 74 1.70 4.88 10.67
CA LYS A 74 3.14 4.99 10.37
C LYS A 74 3.54 4.20 9.12
N LEU A 75 2.93 3.02 8.90
CA LEU A 75 3.20 2.18 7.74
C LEU A 75 2.89 2.93 6.44
N THR A 76 1.68 3.47 6.30
CA THR A 76 1.27 4.18 5.07
C THR A 76 2.03 5.48 4.87
N HIS A 77 2.43 6.15 5.94
CA HIS A 77 3.25 7.37 5.85
C HIS A 77 4.63 7.04 5.27
N ILE A 78 5.32 6.04 5.85
CA ILE A 78 6.64 5.61 5.40
C ILE A 78 6.60 5.11 3.95
N LEU A 79 5.54 4.40 3.57
CA LEU A 79 5.39 3.84 2.23
C LEU A 79 4.83 4.83 1.21
N SER A 80 4.41 6.04 1.60
CA SER A 80 3.80 7.02 0.69
C SER A 80 4.62 7.28 -0.60
N PRO A 81 5.97 7.36 -0.57
CA PRO A 81 6.75 7.54 -1.81
C PRO A 81 6.72 6.30 -2.71
N CYS A 82 6.56 5.09 -2.13
CA CYS A 82 6.47 3.84 -2.88
C CYS A 82 5.09 3.67 -3.54
N LEU A 83 4.01 4.12 -2.89
CA LEU A 83 2.65 3.79 -3.33
C LEU A 83 2.08 4.80 -4.35
N GLY A 84 2.34 6.09 -4.16
CA GLY A 84 1.80 7.15 -5.02
C GLY A 84 2.86 8.14 -5.53
N GLY A 85 4.14 7.90 -5.20
CA GLY A 85 5.24 8.76 -5.55
C GLY A 85 6.05 8.29 -6.76
N ASP A 86 7.28 8.79 -6.84
CA ASP A 86 8.24 8.46 -7.89
C ASP A 86 9.02 7.19 -7.52
N SER A 87 8.37 6.03 -7.67
CA SER A 87 8.96 4.74 -7.32
C SER A 87 8.50 3.62 -8.25
N LYS A 88 9.34 2.62 -8.44
CA LYS A 88 8.92 1.34 -8.99
C LYS A 88 8.54 0.44 -7.83
N THR A 89 7.29 -0.01 -7.81
CA THR A 89 6.75 -0.79 -6.70
C THR A 89 6.24 -2.12 -7.21
N LEU A 90 6.68 -3.19 -6.55
CA LEU A 90 6.23 -4.55 -6.77
C LEU A 90 5.69 -5.07 -5.44
N MET A 91 4.51 -5.68 -5.48
CA MET A 91 3.90 -6.33 -4.33
C MET A 91 3.87 -7.84 -4.58
N PHE A 92 4.44 -8.60 -3.65
CA PHE A 92 4.28 -10.05 -3.59
C PHE A 92 3.12 -10.38 -2.67
N VAL A 93 2.23 -11.24 -3.14
CA VAL A 93 1.01 -11.60 -2.43
C VAL A 93 1.06 -13.09 -2.12
N HIS A 94 1.00 -13.43 -0.83
CA HIS A 94 1.05 -14.81 -0.36
C HIS A 94 -0.35 -15.25 0.09
N ALA A 95 -0.86 -16.33 -0.51
CA ALA A 95 -2.17 -16.90 -0.19
C ALA A 95 -2.01 -18.40 0.13
N GLY A 96 -2.75 -18.86 1.14
CA GLY A 96 -2.74 -20.27 1.57
C GLY A 96 -3.50 -21.15 0.58
N PRO A 97 -2.96 -22.33 0.19
CA PRO A 97 -3.64 -23.26 -0.71
C PRO A 97 -4.66 -24.15 0.00
N ALA A 98 -4.68 -24.18 1.34
CA ALA A 98 -5.55 -25.06 2.10
C ALA A 98 -7.01 -24.60 2.07
N ALA A 99 -7.95 -25.55 2.08
CA ALA A 99 -9.38 -25.25 2.11
C ALA A 99 -9.79 -24.44 3.36
N SER A 100 -9.10 -24.63 4.49
CA SER A 100 -9.27 -23.85 5.73
C SER A 100 -8.99 -22.35 5.53
N ASP A 101 -8.16 -22.03 4.55
CA ASP A 101 -7.64 -20.69 4.30
C ASP A 101 -8.41 -19.99 3.18
N ALA A 102 -9.35 -20.68 2.51
CA ALA A 102 -10.06 -20.18 1.33
C ALA A 102 -10.64 -18.77 1.54
N SER A 103 -11.24 -18.50 2.71
CA SER A 103 -11.79 -17.18 3.05
C SER A 103 -10.72 -16.08 3.17
N GLU A 104 -9.54 -16.41 3.66
CA GLU A 104 -8.42 -15.46 3.84
C GLU A 104 -7.67 -15.29 2.52
N SER A 105 -7.43 -16.37 1.79
CA SER A 105 -6.88 -16.35 0.43
C SER A 105 -7.75 -15.52 -0.52
N ALA A 106 -9.08 -15.64 -0.45
CA ALA A 106 -9.99 -14.79 -1.23
C ALA A 106 -9.82 -13.30 -0.88
N CYS A 107 -9.81 -12.95 0.41
CA CYS A 107 -9.60 -11.57 0.87
C CYS A 107 -8.26 -11.00 0.39
N THR A 108 -7.20 -11.82 0.45
CA THR A 108 -5.86 -11.47 -0.01
C THR A 108 -5.81 -11.24 -1.52
N LEU A 109 -6.48 -12.08 -2.32
CA LEU A 109 -6.57 -11.91 -3.77
C LEU A 109 -7.43 -10.71 -4.18
N GLU A 110 -8.52 -10.43 -3.47
CA GLU A 110 -9.31 -9.22 -3.65
C GLU A 110 -8.47 -7.97 -3.35
N PHE A 111 -7.68 -8.00 -2.29
CA PHE A 111 -6.72 -6.94 -1.98
C PHE A 111 -5.71 -6.75 -3.11
N ALA A 112 -5.11 -7.82 -3.60
CA ALA A 112 -4.17 -7.80 -4.73
C ALA A 112 -4.80 -7.22 -6.01
N SER A 113 -6.04 -7.58 -6.30
CA SER A 113 -6.79 -7.06 -7.45
C SER A 113 -6.96 -5.54 -7.38
N ARG A 114 -7.22 -4.99 -6.19
CA ARG A 114 -7.28 -3.53 -5.98
C ARG A 114 -5.92 -2.87 -6.12
N VAL A 115 -4.87 -3.48 -5.54
CA VAL A 115 -3.49 -2.96 -5.66
C VAL A 115 -3.06 -2.87 -7.12
N ARG A 116 -3.38 -3.87 -7.94
CA ARG A 116 -3.04 -3.91 -9.37
C ARG A 116 -3.58 -2.71 -10.15
N ASN A 117 -4.70 -2.13 -9.72
CA ASN A 117 -5.32 -0.99 -10.39
C ASN A 117 -4.66 0.35 -10.01
N VAL A 118 -3.72 0.36 -9.06
CA VAL A 118 -2.94 1.55 -8.70
C VAL A 118 -1.75 1.68 -9.65
N SER A 119 -1.76 2.71 -10.48
CA SER A 119 -0.64 3.06 -11.34
C SER A 119 0.42 3.83 -10.56
N VAL A 120 1.59 3.25 -10.35
CA VAL A 120 2.72 3.99 -9.77
C VAL A 120 3.49 4.63 -10.92
N THR A 121 3.71 5.95 -10.83
CA THR A 121 4.36 6.70 -11.92
C THR A 121 5.77 6.13 -12.17
N ALA A 122 6.18 6.02 -13.44
CA ALA A 122 7.49 5.50 -13.79
C ALA A 122 8.60 6.33 -13.10
N ALA A 123 9.40 5.65 -12.27
CA ALA A 123 10.51 6.27 -11.54
C ALA A 123 11.40 7.11 -12.48
N ARG A 124 11.59 8.39 -12.16
CA ARG A 124 12.52 9.27 -12.86
C ARG A 124 13.95 9.03 -12.36
N LYS A 125 14.94 9.32 -13.22
CA LYS A 125 16.34 9.37 -12.79
C LYS A 125 16.50 10.55 -11.83
N ASN A 126 16.78 10.26 -10.55
CA ASN A 126 17.15 11.27 -9.56
C ASN A 126 18.59 11.72 -9.81
N ASN A 127 18.74 12.66 -10.74
CA ASN A 127 20.00 13.32 -11.01
C ASN A 127 20.19 14.44 -9.99
N LEU A 128 21.17 14.28 -9.10
CA LEU A 128 21.67 15.41 -8.34
C LEU A 128 22.45 16.29 -9.32
N THR A 129 21.89 17.43 -9.70
CA THR A 129 22.72 18.54 -10.16
C THR A 129 23.63 18.89 -9.00
N ALA A 130 24.94 18.79 -9.18
CA ALA A 130 25.91 19.29 -8.22
C ALA A 130 25.69 20.81 -8.10
N GLY A 131 24.81 21.22 -7.18
CA GLY A 131 24.62 22.59 -6.80
C GLY A 131 25.76 22.98 -5.90
N GLY A 132 26.57 23.92 -6.35
CA GLY A 132 27.55 24.61 -5.51
C GLY A 132 26.86 25.24 -4.29
N GLY A 133 27.61 25.22 -3.19
CA GLY A 133 27.23 25.68 -1.86
C GLY A 133 28.14 25.02 -0.86
#